data_AF-A0A4Q5LPS0-F1
#
_entry.id   AF-A0A4Q5LPS0-F1
#
_cell.length_a   1.000
_cell.length_b   1.000
_cell.length_c   1.000
_cell.angle_alpha   90.00
_cell.angle_beta   90.00
_cell.angle_gamma   90.00
#
_symmetry.space_group_name_H-M   'P 1'
#
loop_
_entity.id
_entity.type
_entity.pdbx_description
1 polymer ?
#
loop_
_entity_poly.entity_id
_entity_poly.type
_entity_poly.pdbx_seq_one_letter_code
_entity_poly.pdbx_strand_id
1 'polypeptide(L)'
;MTLYTSFRSEILKTKKSSVWLLTVLGAAIAPVGLLISFNSADGIQKLQGQPWAKYFADGRMYSSGIFLPFFIILLCTICAQIEYRNNAWKQVMSSPQSFGTIFFSKFLVIQFFILCFIILHNALILVSGAVLYIIEPKTGFLNHAPDWGYLLPQIVKSYLLVLAMSTIQFGIGIRFKNFILPIGVGFVFWVVTMIMAEHYAGGMEYFPYAYSFVGSMADFEKFVPQALWGSVAYAVIFLGLFFALFTLDKEKG
;
A
#
# COMPACT_ATOMS: atom_id res chain seq x y z
N MET A 1 -16.26 23.93 -8.18
CA MET A 1 -16.53 22.64 -7.50
C MET A 1 -15.58 22.49 -6.32
N THR A 2 -16.01 21.86 -5.23
CA THR A 2 -15.18 21.63 -4.04
C THR A 2 -14.38 20.33 -4.17
N LEU A 3 -13.21 20.24 -3.52
CA LEU A 3 -12.35 19.04 -3.53
C LEU A 3 -13.12 17.76 -3.16
N TYR A 4 -14.03 17.86 -2.20
CA TYR A 4 -14.89 16.76 -1.77
C TYR A 4 -15.78 16.21 -2.90
N THR A 5 -16.40 17.09 -3.69
CA THR A 5 -17.24 16.67 -4.82
C THR A 5 -16.43 15.96 -5.91
N SER A 6 -15.22 16.44 -6.19
CA SER A 6 -14.31 15.80 -7.15
C SER A 6 -13.84 14.43 -6.64
N PHE A 7 -13.46 14.34 -5.37
CA PHE A 7 -13.08 13.07 -4.74
C PHE A 7 -14.19 12.02 -4.82
N ARG A 8 -15.44 12.39 -4.51
CA ARG A 8 -16.59 11.47 -4.66
C ARG A 8 -16.78 11.03 -6.10
N SER A 9 -16.65 11.95 -7.05
CA SER A 9 -16.73 11.62 -8.48
C SER A 9 -15.64 10.62 -8.88
N GLU A 10 -14.40 10.79 -8.40
CA GLU A 10 -13.30 9.87 -8.67
C GLU A 10 -13.53 8.48 -8.05
N ILE A 11 -14.08 8.39 -6.83
CA ILE A 11 -14.51 7.10 -6.25
C ILE A 11 -15.58 6.42 -7.11
N LEU A 12 -16.53 7.17 -7.65
CA LEU A 12 -17.57 6.59 -8.51
C LEU A 12 -16.97 5.99 -9.79
N LYS A 13 -15.89 6.57 -10.34
CA LYS A 13 -15.17 6.00 -11.49
C LYS A 13 -14.53 4.65 -11.17
N THR A 14 -14.09 4.42 -9.93
CA THR A 14 -13.47 3.13 -9.55
C THR A 14 -14.48 2.01 -9.31
N LYS A 15 -15.77 2.31 -9.10
CA LYS A 15 -16.81 1.28 -8.84
C LYS A 15 -16.95 0.22 -9.92
N LYS A 16 -16.77 0.59 -11.19
CA LYS A 16 -16.82 -0.35 -12.33
C LYS A 16 -15.43 -0.89 -12.72
N SER A 17 -14.41 -0.57 -11.94
CA SER A 17 -13.03 -1.01 -12.16
C SER A 17 -12.67 -2.14 -11.20
N SER A 18 -11.65 -2.92 -11.56
CA SER A 18 -11.12 -3.99 -10.74
C SER A 18 -10.44 -3.52 -9.45
N VAL A 19 -10.39 -2.21 -9.16
CA VAL A 19 -9.74 -1.63 -7.97
C VAL A 19 -10.32 -2.19 -6.66
N TRP A 20 -11.65 -2.30 -6.56
CA TRP A 20 -12.30 -2.85 -5.36
C TRP A 20 -11.95 -4.32 -5.16
N LEU A 21 -12.03 -5.11 -6.22
CA LEU A 21 -11.67 -6.53 -6.19
C LEU A 21 -10.18 -6.72 -5.84
N LEU A 22 -9.31 -5.94 -6.46
CA LEU A 22 -7.87 -5.94 -6.19
C LEU A 22 -7.57 -5.62 -4.72
N THR A 23 -8.30 -4.66 -4.14
CA THR A 23 -8.13 -4.29 -2.72
C THR A 23 -8.53 -5.45 -1.79
N VAL A 24 -9.67 -6.08 -2.04
CA VAL A 24 -10.16 -7.19 -1.22
C VAL A 24 -9.27 -8.42 -1.35
N LEU A 25 -8.97 -8.84 -2.59
CA LEU A 25 -8.13 -10.02 -2.84
C LEU A 25 -6.71 -9.78 -2.33
N GLY A 26 -6.11 -8.63 -2.64
CA GLY A 26 -4.76 -8.31 -2.20
C GLY A 26 -4.61 -8.31 -0.67
N ALA A 27 -5.60 -7.76 0.05
CA ALA A 27 -5.60 -7.74 1.51
C ALA A 27 -5.78 -9.15 2.12
N ALA A 28 -6.48 -10.05 1.43
CA ALA A 28 -6.83 -11.39 1.90
C ALA A 28 -5.74 -12.45 1.68
N ILE A 29 -4.86 -12.28 0.68
CA ILE A 29 -3.85 -13.31 0.35
C ILE A 29 -2.96 -13.65 1.54
N ALA A 30 -2.41 -12.65 2.23
CA ALA A 30 -1.51 -12.88 3.36
C ALA A 30 -2.20 -13.59 4.55
N PRO A 31 -3.37 -13.14 5.06
CA PRO A 31 -4.11 -13.86 6.10
C PRO A 31 -4.46 -15.31 5.73
N VAL A 32 -4.85 -15.57 4.47
CA VAL A 32 -5.13 -16.92 4.00
C VAL A 32 -3.87 -17.77 3.96
N GLY A 33 -2.74 -17.22 3.49
CA GLY A 33 -1.44 -17.89 3.52
C GLY A 33 -1.04 -18.27 4.95
N LEU A 34 -1.21 -17.36 5.91
CA LEU A 34 -0.92 -17.64 7.32
C LEU A 34 -1.80 -18.75 7.89
N LEU A 35 -3.10 -18.79 7.58
CA LEU A 35 -3.97 -19.90 7.99
C LEU A 35 -3.39 -21.25 7.57
N ILE A 36 -2.95 -21.35 6.31
CA ILE A 36 -2.39 -22.59 5.77
C ILE A 36 -1.06 -22.92 6.45
N SER A 37 -0.16 -21.95 6.60
CA SER A 37 1.16 -22.18 7.20
C SER A 37 1.10 -22.58 8.68
N PHE A 38 0.19 -21.96 9.44
CA PHE A 38 0.06 -22.19 10.88
C PHE A 38 -0.87 -23.34 11.25
N ASN A 39 -1.60 -23.93 10.29
CA ASN A 39 -2.38 -25.16 10.47
C ASN A 39 -1.51 -26.45 10.46
N SER A 40 -0.24 -26.34 10.86
CA SER A 40 0.70 -27.45 10.95
C SER A 40 1.17 -27.60 12.39
N ALA A 41 1.58 -28.80 12.81
CA ALA A 41 2.04 -29.04 14.19
C ALA A 41 3.19 -28.08 14.59
N ASP A 42 4.15 -27.87 13.69
CA ASP A 42 5.26 -26.93 13.88
C ASP A 42 4.80 -25.46 13.94
N GLY A 43 3.80 -25.11 13.13
CA GLY A 43 3.16 -23.79 13.15
C GLY A 43 2.48 -23.51 14.49
N ILE A 44 1.72 -24.47 15.00
CA ILE A 44 1.01 -24.35 16.28
C ILE A 44 2.02 -24.22 17.44
N GLN A 45 3.11 -24.98 17.42
CA GLN A 45 4.17 -24.86 18.43
C GLN A 45 4.79 -23.47 18.43
N LYS A 46 5.01 -22.89 17.23
CA LYS A 46 5.56 -21.54 17.07
C LYS A 46 4.66 -20.44 17.63
N LEU A 47 3.37 -20.69 17.83
CA LEU A 47 2.39 -19.74 18.36
C LEU A 47 2.25 -19.80 19.89
N GLN A 48 2.88 -20.76 20.57
CA GLN A 48 2.80 -20.87 22.02
C GLN A 48 3.44 -19.66 22.71
N GLY A 49 2.74 -19.09 23.70
CA GLY A 49 3.16 -17.91 24.46
C GLY A 49 2.53 -16.61 23.98
N GLN A 50 2.86 -16.14 22.77
CA GLN A 50 2.32 -14.87 22.21
C GLN A 50 1.78 -15.06 20.78
N PRO A 51 0.62 -15.71 20.62
CA PRO A 51 0.11 -16.09 19.30
C PRO A 51 -0.16 -14.87 18.41
N TRP A 52 -0.77 -13.81 18.96
CA TRP A 52 -1.07 -12.59 18.20
C TRP A 52 0.18 -11.87 17.73
N ALA A 53 1.17 -11.64 18.59
CA ALA A 53 2.36 -10.87 18.25
C ALA A 53 3.10 -11.46 17.05
N LYS A 54 3.29 -12.80 17.06
CA LYS A 54 3.94 -13.52 15.96
C LYS A 54 3.09 -13.54 14.69
N TYR A 55 1.80 -13.83 14.83
CA TYR A 55 0.89 -13.93 13.69
C TYR A 55 0.74 -12.58 12.96
N PHE A 56 0.69 -11.47 13.69
CA PHE A 56 0.72 -10.13 13.12
C PHE A 56 2.08 -9.76 12.52
N ALA A 57 3.19 -10.19 13.13
CA ALA A 57 4.53 -9.93 12.59
C ALA A 57 4.71 -10.62 11.22
N ASP A 58 4.39 -11.91 11.13
CA ASP A 58 4.52 -12.67 9.88
C ASP A 58 3.54 -12.14 8.82
N GLY A 59 2.31 -11.80 9.20
CA GLY A 59 1.34 -11.18 8.29
C GLY A 59 1.81 -9.84 7.75
N ARG A 60 2.42 -9.01 8.60
CA ARG A 60 2.99 -7.72 8.21
C ARG A 60 4.19 -7.90 7.29
N MET A 61 5.04 -8.89 7.52
CA MET A 61 6.18 -9.21 6.65
C MET A 61 5.71 -9.57 5.23
N TYR A 62 4.75 -10.49 5.10
CA TYR A 62 4.20 -10.86 3.79
C TYR A 62 3.50 -9.68 3.11
N SER A 63 2.68 -8.94 3.85
CA SER A 63 1.90 -7.84 3.32
C SER A 63 2.78 -6.65 2.92
N SER A 64 3.57 -6.12 3.84
CA SER A 64 4.38 -4.92 3.63
C SER A 64 5.58 -5.17 2.71
N GLY A 65 6.13 -6.38 2.71
CA GLY A 65 7.26 -6.71 1.85
C GLY A 65 6.87 -6.95 0.40
N ILE A 66 5.72 -7.58 0.15
CA ILE A 66 5.33 -8.03 -1.18
C ILE A 66 3.98 -7.43 -1.58
N PHE A 67 2.89 -7.84 -0.93
CA PHE A 67 1.55 -7.56 -1.46
C PHE A 67 1.19 -6.08 -1.53
N LEU A 68 1.58 -5.29 -0.54
CA LEU A 68 1.30 -3.85 -0.48
C LEU A 68 2.06 -3.06 -1.56
N PRO A 69 3.38 -3.24 -1.76
CA PRO A 69 4.09 -2.66 -2.91
C PRO A 69 3.43 -2.98 -4.26
N PHE A 70 3.10 -4.25 -4.53
CA PHE A 70 2.44 -4.65 -5.77
C PHE A 70 1.04 -4.04 -5.90
N PHE A 71 0.28 -4.02 -4.80
CA PHE A 71 -1.02 -3.37 -4.76
C PHE A 71 -0.94 -1.90 -5.16
N ILE A 72 0.03 -1.15 -4.62
CA ILE A 72 0.22 0.28 -4.92
C ILE A 72 0.57 0.49 -6.39
N ILE A 73 1.47 -0.31 -6.95
CA ILE A 73 1.88 -0.22 -8.37
C ILE A 73 0.68 -0.44 -9.28
N LEU A 74 -0.09 -1.50 -9.03
CA LEU A 74 -1.29 -1.83 -9.81
C LEU A 74 -2.39 -0.80 -9.62
N LEU A 75 -2.65 -0.34 -8.39
CA LEU A 75 -3.65 0.66 -8.06
C LEU A 75 -3.39 1.97 -8.82
N CYS A 76 -2.17 2.51 -8.71
CA CYS A 76 -1.80 3.76 -9.38
C CYS A 76 -1.93 3.63 -10.91
N THR A 77 -1.51 2.49 -11.46
CA THR A 77 -1.62 2.23 -12.91
C THR A 77 -3.08 2.15 -13.35
N ILE A 78 -3.90 1.33 -12.68
CA ILE A 78 -5.31 1.14 -13.04
C ILE A 78 -6.07 2.47 -12.92
N CYS A 79 -5.85 3.24 -11.84
CA CYS A 79 -6.49 4.53 -11.65
C CYS A 79 -6.15 5.53 -12.76
N ALA A 80 -4.89 5.61 -13.19
CA ALA A 80 -4.52 6.46 -14.31
C ALA A 80 -5.12 5.97 -15.64
N GLN A 81 -5.24 4.65 -15.81
CA GLN A 81 -5.68 4.02 -17.05
C GLN A 81 -7.18 4.11 -17.27
N ILE A 82 -7.98 4.29 -16.22
CA ILE A 82 -9.39 4.66 -16.35
C ILE A 82 -9.54 5.94 -17.18
N GLU A 83 -8.63 6.91 -17.04
CA GLU A 83 -8.70 8.17 -17.79
C GLU A 83 -8.19 8.02 -19.22
N TYR A 84 -7.10 7.27 -19.41
CA TYR A 84 -6.53 7.07 -20.74
C TYR A 84 -7.42 6.20 -21.64
N ARG A 85 -7.95 5.09 -21.12
CA ARG A 85 -8.81 4.19 -21.91
C ARG A 85 -10.13 4.81 -22.32
N ASN A 86 -10.65 5.74 -21.52
CA ASN A 86 -11.91 6.43 -21.80
C ASN A 86 -11.69 7.77 -22.53
N ASN A 87 -10.45 8.13 -22.90
CA ASN A 87 -10.09 9.45 -23.44
C ASN A 87 -10.63 10.63 -22.59
N ALA A 88 -10.79 10.41 -21.29
CA ALA A 88 -11.51 11.30 -20.40
C ALA A 88 -10.68 12.50 -19.95
N TRP A 89 -9.35 12.49 -20.18
CA TRP A 89 -8.48 13.62 -19.85
C TRP A 89 -8.93 14.95 -20.46
N LYS A 90 -9.37 14.97 -21.72
CA LYS A 90 -9.88 16.20 -22.36
C LYS A 90 -11.13 16.75 -21.66
N GLN A 91 -12.05 15.85 -21.28
CA GLN A 91 -13.27 16.22 -20.54
C GLN A 91 -12.96 16.68 -19.12
N VAL A 92 -11.98 16.06 -18.46
CA VAL A 92 -11.55 16.46 -17.11
C VAL A 92 -10.88 17.84 -17.15
N MET A 93 -10.04 18.11 -18.16
CA MET A 93 -9.35 19.41 -18.30
C MET A 93 -10.27 20.54 -18.77
N SER A 94 -11.35 20.25 -19.49
CA SER A 94 -12.37 21.25 -19.86
C SER A 94 -13.38 21.53 -18.74
N SER A 95 -13.36 20.74 -17.66
CA SER A 95 -14.23 20.97 -16.52
C SER A 95 -13.84 22.27 -15.78
N PRO A 96 -14.79 23.00 -15.15
CA PRO A 96 -14.52 24.24 -14.42
C PRO A 96 -13.86 24.00 -13.06
N GLN A 97 -12.91 23.06 -12.99
CA GLN A 97 -12.14 22.71 -11.80
C GLN A 97 -10.72 23.23 -11.92
N SER A 98 -10.13 23.62 -10.79
CA SER A 98 -8.70 23.95 -10.76
C SER A 98 -7.85 22.69 -10.99
N PHE A 99 -6.67 22.84 -11.59
CA PHE A 99 -5.70 21.75 -11.73
C PHE A 99 -5.37 21.09 -10.38
N GLY A 100 -5.28 21.88 -9.30
CA GLY A 100 -5.08 21.36 -7.94
C GLY A 100 -6.21 20.45 -7.50
N THR A 101 -7.47 20.86 -7.70
CA THR A 101 -8.63 20.02 -7.37
C THR A 101 -8.60 18.68 -8.12
N ILE A 102 -8.27 18.70 -9.41
CA ILE A 102 -8.19 17.48 -10.24
C ILE A 102 -7.06 16.57 -9.75
N PHE A 103 -5.86 17.12 -9.56
CA PHE A 103 -4.67 16.36 -9.16
C PHE A 103 -4.82 15.74 -7.76
N PHE A 104 -5.16 16.56 -6.76
CA PHE A 104 -5.26 16.09 -5.38
C PHE A 104 -6.45 15.17 -5.16
N SER A 105 -7.58 15.37 -5.86
CA SER A 105 -8.72 14.44 -5.74
C SER A 105 -8.35 13.03 -6.19
N LYS A 106 -7.59 12.88 -7.28
CA LYS A 106 -7.08 11.59 -7.77
C LYS A 106 -6.08 10.96 -6.80
N PHE A 107 -5.13 11.75 -6.30
CA PHE A 107 -4.19 11.27 -5.30
C PHE A 107 -4.89 10.78 -4.03
N LEU A 108 -5.88 11.52 -3.54
CA LEU A 108 -6.66 11.14 -2.37
C LEU A 108 -7.43 9.82 -2.57
N VAL A 109 -7.93 9.54 -3.78
CA VAL A 109 -8.57 8.25 -4.07
C VAL A 109 -7.58 7.10 -3.92
N ILE A 110 -6.35 7.26 -4.40
CA ILE A 110 -5.30 6.26 -4.23
C ILE A 110 -5.00 6.06 -2.74
N GLN A 111 -4.83 7.15 -1.98
CA GLN A 111 -4.59 7.08 -0.54
C GLN A 111 -5.74 6.41 0.23
N PHE A 112 -6.98 6.68 -0.17
CA PHE A 112 -8.16 6.02 0.38
C PHE A 112 -8.10 4.50 0.20
N PHE A 113 -7.79 4.02 -1.01
CA PHE A 113 -7.70 2.58 -1.27
C PHE A 113 -6.51 1.92 -0.55
N ILE A 114 -5.39 2.61 -0.38
CA ILE A 114 -4.26 2.14 0.44
C ILE A 114 -4.69 1.99 1.91
N LEU A 115 -5.38 2.97 2.48
CA LEU A 115 -5.91 2.87 3.84
C LEU A 115 -6.92 1.73 3.98
N CYS A 116 -7.84 1.59 3.03
CA CYS A 116 -8.78 0.47 3.00
C CYS A 116 -8.07 -0.88 2.95
N PHE A 117 -7.03 -1.01 2.12
CA PHE A 117 -6.21 -2.22 2.06
C PHE A 117 -5.58 -2.55 3.41
N ILE A 118 -4.93 -1.57 4.06
CA ILE A 118 -4.23 -1.79 5.34
C ILE A 118 -5.22 -2.16 6.44
N ILE A 119 -6.35 -1.45 6.54
CA ILE A 119 -7.38 -1.72 7.55
C ILE A 119 -8.00 -3.11 7.31
N LEU A 120 -8.37 -3.41 6.07
CA LEU A 120 -8.97 -4.69 5.71
C LEU A 120 -8.00 -5.85 5.97
N HIS A 121 -6.73 -5.68 5.62
CA HIS A 121 -5.69 -6.68 5.88
C HIS A 121 -5.58 -7.00 7.37
N ASN A 122 -5.49 -5.99 8.24
CA ASN A 122 -5.41 -6.20 9.68
C ASN A 122 -6.70 -6.82 10.26
N ALA A 123 -7.86 -6.41 9.77
CA ALA A 123 -9.13 -7.02 10.14
C ALA A 123 -9.19 -8.50 9.74
N LEU A 124 -8.71 -8.84 8.53
CA LEU A 124 -8.66 -10.21 8.05
C LEU A 124 -7.64 -11.07 8.81
N ILE A 125 -6.53 -10.51 9.30
CA ILE A 125 -5.61 -11.21 10.22
C ILE A 125 -6.33 -11.59 11.53
N LEU A 126 -7.15 -10.70 12.08
CA LEU A 126 -7.91 -11.00 13.30
C LEU A 126 -8.91 -12.13 13.06
N VAL A 127 -9.65 -12.05 11.95
CA VAL A 127 -10.60 -13.09 11.55
C VAL A 127 -9.88 -14.41 11.31
N SER A 128 -8.72 -14.40 10.65
CA SER A 128 -7.97 -15.60 10.36
C SER A 128 -7.40 -16.25 11.64
N GLY A 129 -6.88 -15.45 12.59
CA GLY A 129 -6.49 -15.96 13.90
C GLY A 129 -7.66 -16.60 14.67
N ALA A 130 -8.85 -16.00 14.62
CA ALA A 130 -10.05 -16.57 15.24
C ALA A 130 -10.51 -17.87 14.56
N VAL A 131 -10.46 -17.95 13.23
CA VAL A 131 -10.73 -19.18 12.47
C VAL A 131 -9.74 -20.28 12.84
N LEU A 132 -8.45 -19.95 12.94
CA LEU A 132 -7.42 -20.92 13.31
C LEU A 132 -7.65 -21.48 14.72
N TYR A 133 -8.14 -20.68 15.66
CA TYR A 133 -8.54 -21.17 16.98
C TYR A 133 -9.72 -22.15 16.94
N ILE A 134 -10.70 -21.93 16.06
CA ILE A 134 -11.84 -22.84 15.90
C ILE A 134 -11.38 -24.20 15.38
N ILE A 135 -10.40 -24.21 14.46
CA ILE A 135 -9.83 -25.44 13.90
C ILE A 135 -8.92 -26.13 14.93
N GLU A 136 -8.05 -25.36 15.60
CA GLU A 136 -7.07 -25.86 16.56
C GLU A 136 -7.08 -25.01 17.85
N PRO A 137 -7.90 -25.39 18.86
CA PRO A 137 -8.02 -24.63 20.11
C PRO A 137 -6.71 -24.51 20.91
N LYS A 138 -5.75 -25.40 20.64
CA LYS A 138 -4.41 -25.41 21.26
C LYS A 138 -3.56 -24.18 20.92
N THR A 139 -3.95 -23.41 19.91
CA THR A 139 -3.27 -22.18 19.48
C THR A 139 -3.40 -21.02 20.48
N GLY A 140 -4.41 -21.07 21.37
CA GLY A 140 -4.53 -20.12 22.48
C GLY A 140 -4.84 -18.67 22.07
N PHE A 141 -5.27 -18.40 20.83
CA PHE A 141 -5.61 -17.05 20.37
C PHE A 141 -6.73 -16.38 21.19
N LEU A 142 -7.76 -17.14 21.62
CA LEU A 142 -8.82 -16.57 22.49
C LEU A 142 -8.40 -16.43 23.96
N ASN A 143 -7.29 -17.05 24.36
CA ASN A 143 -6.76 -16.96 25.73
C ASN A 143 -5.85 -15.73 25.92
N HIS A 144 -5.43 -15.09 24.82
CA HIS A 144 -4.57 -13.91 24.84
C HIS A 144 -5.28 -12.77 24.11
N ALA A 145 -5.40 -11.59 24.73
CA ALA A 145 -5.91 -10.42 24.03
C ALA A 145 -4.86 -9.89 23.03
N PRO A 146 -5.27 -9.41 21.83
CA PRO A 146 -4.36 -8.66 20.97
C PRO A 146 -3.85 -7.40 21.69
N ASP A 147 -2.56 -7.14 21.59
CA ASP A 147 -1.97 -5.90 22.11
C ASP A 147 -2.28 -4.72 21.18
N TRP A 148 -3.43 -4.09 21.39
CA TRP A 148 -3.86 -2.92 20.61
C TRP A 148 -2.91 -1.73 20.74
N GLY A 149 -2.20 -1.60 21.87
CA GLY A 149 -1.21 -0.55 22.11
C GLY A 149 -0.01 -0.69 21.18
N TYR A 150 0.37 -1.94 20.87
CA TYR A 150 1.38 -2.23 19.86
C TYR A 150 0.83 -2.19 18.43
N LEU A 151 -0.37 -2.71 18.18
CA LEU A 151 -0.89 -2.87 16.81
C LEU A 151 -1.30 -1.56 16.13
N LEU A 152 -1.96 -0.64 16.86
CA LEU A 152 -2.45 0.62 16.27
C LEU A 152 -1.31 1.51 15.74
N PRO A 153 -0.20 1.74 16.46
CA PRO A 153 0.94 2.47 15.92
C PRO A 153 1.53 1.81 14.67
N GLN A 154 1.50 0.48 14.57
CA GLN A 154 2.07 -0.25 13.44
C GLN A 154 1.24 -0.05 12.17
N ILE A 155 -0.09 0.01 12.29
CA ILE A 155 -0.98 0.36 11.17
C ILE A 155 -0.63 1.74 10.60
N VAL A 156 -0.43 2.73 11.49
CA VAL A 156 -0.07 4.10 11.09
C VAL A 156 1.33 4.12 10.46
N LYS A 157 2.30 3.43 11.05
CA LYS A 157 3.66 3.31 10.51
C LYS A 157 3.65 2.70 9.11
N SER A 158 2.93 1.59 8.89
CA SER A 158 2.82 0.95 7.58
C SER A 158 2.27 1.91 6.52
N TYR A 159 1.27 2.72 6.85
CA TYR A 159 0.74 3.73 5.94
C TYR A 159 1.79 4.82 5.61
N LEU A 160 2.45 5.36 6.63
CA LEU A 160 3.44 6.42 6.43
C LEU A 160 4.64 5.95 5.62
N LEU A 161 5.10 4.70 5.80
CA LEU A 161 6.24 4.15 5.07
C LEU A 161 5.97 3.97 3.57
N VAL A 162 4.72 3.73 3.17
CA VAL A 162 4.38 3.59 1.74
C VAL A 162 3.99 4.90 1.05
N LEU A 163 3.92 6.00 1.81
CA LEU A 163 3.48 7.29 1.28
C LEU A 163 4.38 7.79 0.13
N ALA A 164 5.70 7.71 0.28
CA ALA A 164 6.62 8.10 -0.79
C ALA A 164 6.46 7.21 -2.04
N MET A 165 6.43 5.89 -1.86
CA MET A 165 6.25 4.95 -2.96
C MET A 165 4.95 5.23 -3.73
N SER A 166 3.84 5.42 -3.03
CA SER A 166 2.54 5.71 -3.65
C SER A 166 2.53 7.05 -4.40
N THR A 167 3.25 8.05 -3.91
CA THR A 167 3.38 9.36 -4.57
C THR A 167 4.17 9.26 -5.87
N ILE A 168 5.31 8.55 -5.84
CA ILE A 168 6.14 8.33 -7.03
C ILE A 168 5.35 7.54 -8.08
N GLN A 169 4.69 6.46 -7.66
CA GLN A 169 3.88 5.64 -8.57
C GLN A 169 2.69 6.38 -9.16
N PHE A 170 2.01 7.19 -8.35
CA PHE A 170 0.94 8.05 -8.84
C PHE A 170 1.44 9.00 -9.93
N GLY A 171 2.56 9.70 -9.70
CA GLY A 171 3.15 10.63 -10.64
C GLY A 171 3.54 10.00 -11.98
N ILE A 172 4.17 8.81 -11.92
CA ILE A 172 4.51 8.04 -13.12
C ILE A 172 3.22 7.61 -13.84
N GLY A 173 2.24 7.07 -13.11
CA GLY A 173 0.98 6.59 -13.67
C GLY A 173 0.21 7.68 -14.44
N ILE A 174 0.11 8.89 -13.89
CA ILE A 174 -0.61 9.98 -14.55
C ILE A 174 0.16 10.63 -15.70
N ARG A 175 1.47 10.39 -15.84
CA ARG A 175 2.28 11.01 -16.88
C ARG A 175 2.27 10.20 -18.17
N PHE A 176 2.26 8.87 -18.04
CA PHE A 176 2.43 7.97 -19.17
C PHE A 176 1.10 7.32 -19.58
N LYS A 177 0.75 7.49 -20.86
CA LYS A 177 -0.41 6.82 -21.48
C LYS A 177 -0.26 5.29 -21.50
N ASN A 178 0.98 4.79 -21.54
CA ASN A 178 1.26 3.35 -21.62
C ASN A 178 1.01 2.66 -20.27
N PHE A 179 0.19 1.62 -20.27
CA PHE A 179 -0.11 0.77 -19.10
C PHE A 179 1.14 0.04 -18.57
N ILE A 180 2.02 -0.43 -19.45
CA ILE A 180 3.15 -1.30 -19.10
C ILE A 180 4.25 -0.53 -18.38
N LEU A 181 4.45 0.75 -18.73
CA LEU A 181 5.60 1.51 -18.24
C LEU A 181 5.55 1.79 -16.72
N PRO A 182 4.45 2.30 -16.13
CA PRO A 182 4.36 2.48 -14.68
C PRO A 182 4.54 1.18 -13.89
N ILE A 183 3.98 0.08 -14.41
CA ILE A 183 4.11 -1.25 -13.80
C ILE A 183 5.55 -1.73 -13.85
N GLY A 184 6.19 -1.66 -15.02
CA GLY A 184 7.56 -2.09 -15.21
C GLY A 184 8.53 -1.34 -14.32
N VAL A 185 8.41 -0.01 -14.26
CA VAL A 185 9.25 0.83 -13.37
C VAL A 185 9.03 0.47 -11.90
N GLY A 186 7.77 0.32 -11.48
CA GLY A 186 7.47 -0.08 -10.11
C GLY A 186 8.02 -1.44 -9.74
N PHE A 187 7.85 -2.40 -10.63
CA PHE A 187 8.34 -3.75 -10.45
C PHE A 187 9.86 -3.80 -10.36
N VAL A 188 10.57 -3.10 -11.25
CA VAL A 188 12.04 -3.01 -11.20
C VAL A 188 12.51 -2.42 -9.87
N PHE A 189 11.91 -1.32 -9.40
CA PHE A 189 12.25 -0.73 -8.10
C PHE A 189 11.92 -1.63 -6.92
N TRP A 190 10.84 -2.41 -7.00
CA TRP A 190 10.53 -3.43 -6.00
C TRP A 190 11.55 -4.58 -6.03
N VAL A 191 11.97 -5.07 -7.19
CA VAL A 191 13.02 -6.10 -7.31
C VAL A 191 14.36 -5.58 -6.75
N VAL A 192 14.73 -4.33 -7.04
CA VAL A 192 15.92 -3.69 -6.46
C VAL A 192 15.83 -3.68 -4.93
N THR A 193 14.67 -3.40 -4.36
CA THR A 193 14.45 -3.48 -2.91
C THR A 193 14.75 -4.88 -2.37
N MET A 194 14.28 -5.93 -3.04
CA MET A 194 14.53 -7.31 -2.62
C MET A 194 16.02 -7.70 -2.72
N ILE A 195 16.70 -7.26 -3.77
CA ILE A 195 18.15 -7.50 -3.93
C ILE A 195 18.94 -6.77 -2.84
N MET A 196 18.57 -5.52 -2.53
CA MET A 196 19.20 -4.76 -1.43
C MET A 196 18.97 -5.46 -0.09
N ALA A 197 17.74 -5.92 0.17
CA ALA A 197 17.39 -6.65 1.38
C ALA A 197 18.28 -7.87 1.63
N GLU A 198 18.63 -8.62 0.58
CA GLU A 198 19.42 -9.85 0.69
C GLU A 198 20.93 -9.58 0.74
N HIS A 199 21.44 -8.62 -0.03
CA HIS A 199 22.89 -8.47 -0.25
C HIS A 199 23.52 -7.22 0.37
N TYR A 200 22.75 -6.15 0.61
CA TYR A 200 23.28 -4.85 1.01
C TYR A 200 22.32 -4.14 1.98
N ALA A 201 22.53 -4.33 3.29
CA ALA A 201 21.76 -3.64 4.32
C ALA A 201 21.85 -2.11 4.25
N GLY A 202 22.96 -1.56 3.73
CA GLY A 202 23.19 -0.11 3.62
C GLY A 202 22.50 0.50 2.41
N GLY A 203 21.80 1.62 2.62
CA GLY A 203 21.19 2.42 1.55
C GLY A 203 19.68 2.25 1.41
N MET A 204 19.08 1.23 2.04
CA MET A 204 17.62 1.06 2.07
C MET A 204 16.93 2.22 2.80
N GLU A 205 17.61 2.89 3.72
CA GLU A 205 17.13 4.09 4.42
C GLU A 205 16.98 5.32 3.52
N TYR A 206 17.56 5.32 2.31
CA TYR A 206 17.42 6.39 1.32
C TYR A 206 16.53 6.03 0.14
N PHE A 207 16.10 4.77 0.02
CA PHE A 207 15.35 4.31 -1.14
C PHE A 207 13.84 4.21 -0.83
N PRO A 208 12.98 5.06 -1.43
CA PRO A 208 11.55 5.13 -1.06
C PRO A 208 10.75 3.83 -1.20
N TYR A 209 11.14 2.95 -2.14
CA TYR A 209 10.47 1.66 -2.34
C TYR A 209 10.87 0.63 -1.28
N ALA A 210 12.02 0.82 -0.60
CA ALA A 210 12.48 -0.05 0.48
C ALA A 210 11.83 0.25 1.83
N TYR A 211 11.21 1.42 2.02
CA TYR A 211 10.65 1.83 3.31
C TYR A 211 9.56 0.89 3.84
N SER A 212 8.70 0.38 2.96
CA SER A 212 7.69 -0.62 3.32
C SER A 212 8.32 -1.89 3.89
N PHE A 213 9.47 -2.29 3.33
CA PHE A 213 10.20 -3.48 3.72
C PHE A 213 10.97 -3.26 5.04
N VAL A 214 11.65 -2.12 5.17
CA VAL A 214 12.36 -1.69 6.39
C VAL A 214 11.46 -1.72 7.62
N GLY A 215 10.21 -1.24 7.52
CA GLY A 215 9.26 -1.27 8.65
C GLY A 215 8.70 -2.65 9.00
N SER A 216 8.96 -3.66 8.18
CA SER A 216 8.41 -5.01 8.34
C SER A 216 9.40 -6.01 8.93
N MET A 217 10.70 -5.72 8.87
CA MET A 217 11.75 -6.60 9.40
C MET A 217 12.34 -6.03 10.69
N ALA A 218 12.54 -6.90 11.68
CA ALA A 218 13.13 -6.54 12.96
C ALA A 218 14.57 -6.04 12.82
N ASP A 219 15.34 -6.59 11.88
CA ASP A 219 16.75 -6.24 11.68
C ASP A 219 16.96 -4.78 11.28
N PHE A 220 15.95 -4.16 10.66
CA PHE A 220 16.00 -2.77 10.20
C PHE A 220 15.25 -1.79 11.11
N GLU A 221 14.84 -2.20 12.32
CA GLU A 221 14.06 -1.35 13.24
C GLU A 221 14.75 0.00 13.53
N LYS A 222 16.09 0.00 13.60
CA LYS A 222 16.92 1.21 13.81
C LYS A 222 16.73 2.27 12.71
N PHE A 223 16.41 1.85 11.49
CA PHE A 223 16.24 2.74 10.34
C PHE A 223 14.79 3.20 10.15
N VAL A 224 13.83 2.64 10.88
CA VAL A 224 12.40 2.98 10.75
C VAL A 224 12.12 4.48 10.99
N PRO A 225 12.68 5.14 12.02
CA PRO A 225 12.46 6.59 12.20
C PRO A 225 12.94 7.40 10.99
N GLN A 226 14.13 7.08 10.47
CA GLN A 226 14.68 7.74 9.29
C GLN A 226 13.83 7.49 8.05
N ALA A 227 13.37 6.25 7.84
CA ALA A 227 12.49 5.89 6.73
C ALA A 227 11.12 6.59 6.82
N LEU A 228 10.57 6.80 8.01
CA LEU A 228 9.32 7.55 8.20
C LEU A 228 9.46 9.02 7.78
N TRP A 229 10.49 9.70 8.28
CA TRP A 229 10.78 11.09 7.91
C TRP A 229 11.12 11.21 6.43
N GLY A 230 11.95 10.29 5.92
CA GLY A 230 12.28 10.18 4.52
C GLY A 230 11.04 10.01 3.65
N SER A 231 10.13 9.12 4.04
CA SER A 231 8.89 8.87 3.29
C SER A 231 8.02 10.11 3.18
N VAL A 232 7.84 10.84 4.29
CA VAL A 232 7.06 12.09 4.28
C VAL A 232 7.76 13.15 3.44
N ALA A 233 9.08 13.31 3.57
CA ALA A 233 9.86 14.28 2.80
C ALA A 233 9.79 13.99 1.29
N TYR A 234 10.06 12.74 0.89
CA TYR A 234 9.95 12.32 -0.51
C TYR A 234 8.53 12.48 -1.04
N ALA A 235 7.50 12.15 -0.24
CA ALA A 235 6.11 12.37 -0.65
C ALA A 235 5.85 13.86 -0.93
N VAL A 236 6.24 14.77 -0.04
CA VAL A 236 6.03 16.22 -0.25
C VAL A 236 6.79 16.71 -1.48
N ILE A 237 8.07 16.34 -1.63
CA ILE A 237 8.91 16.76 -2.76
C ILE A 237 8.36 16.25 -4.09
N PHE A 238 8.10 14.94 -4.20
CA PHE A 238 7.61 14.35 -5.44
C PHE A 238 6.17 14.80 -5.75
N LEU A 239 5.31 14.96 -4.75
CA LEU A 239 3.95 15.45 -4.98
C LEU A 239 3.96 16.89 -5.52
N GLY A 240 4.82 17.76 -4.96
CA GLY A 240 5.03 19.12 -5.47
C GLY A 240 5.60 19.14 -6.89
N LEU A 241 6.61 18.30 -7.16
CA LEU A 241 7.21 18.16 -8.48
C LEU A 241 6.20 17.67 -9.53
N PHE A 242 5.44 16.62 -9.24
CA PHE A 242 4.42 16.10 -10.15
C PHE A 242 3.25 17.05 -10.32
N PHE A 243 2.88 17.81 -9.29
CA PHE A 243 1.89 18.86 -9.41
C PHE A 243 2.35 19.99 -10.35
N ALA A 244 3.59 20.47 -10.19
CA ALA A 244 4.17 21.47 -11.08
C ALA A 244 4.21 20.96 -12.54
N LEU A 245 4.71 19.73 -12.76
CA LEU A 245 4.70 19.10 -14.07
C LEU A 245 3.29 18.97 -14.65
N PHE A 246 2.30 18.61 -13.83
CA PHE A 246 0.91 18.48 -14.25
C PHE A 246 0.32 19.81 -14.72
N THR A 247 0.68 20.93 -14.08
CA THR A 247 0.22 22.27 -14.51
C THR A 247 0.90 22.77 -15.78
N LEU A 248 2.11 22.29 -16.07
CA LEU A 248 2.89 22.69 -17.26
C LEU A 248 2.55 21.85 -18.50
N ASP A 249 1.87 20.71 -18.32
CA ASP A 249 1.61 19.72 -19.37
C ASP A 249 0.51 20.22 -20.33
N LYS A 250 0.91 20.87 -21.42
CA LYS A 250 0.00 21.42 -22.45
C LYS A 250 -0.68 20.35 -23.31
N GLU A 251 -0.20 19.10 -23.32
CA GLU A 251 -0.70 18.03 -24.19
C GLU A 251 -2.06 17.42 -23.76
N LYS A 252 -2.57 17.80 -22.57
CA LYS A 252 -3.84 17.29 -22.05
C LYS A 252 -5.01 18.27 -22.21
N GLY A 253 -4.73 19.50 -22.65
CA GLY A 253 -5.71 20.49 -23.09
C GLY A 253 -6.13 20.29 -24.54
#